data_AF-A0A3R7NMB7-F1
#
_entry.id   AF-A0A3R7NMB7-F1
#
_cell.length_a   1.000
_cell.length_b   1.000
_cell.length_c   1.000
_cell.angle_alpha   90.00
_cell.angle_beta   90.00
_cell.angle_gamma   90.00
#
_symmetry.space_group_name_H-M   'P 1'
#
loop_
_entity.id
_entity.type
_entity.pdbx_description
1 polymer ?
#
loop_
_entity_poly.entity_id
_entity_poly.type
_entity_poly.pdbx_seq_one_letter_code
_entity_poly.pdbx_strand_id
1 'polypeptide(L)'
;MSATSDSGLPDADIEAAQSWFVDNFLDGETQLVGGLPTVLTALDASFHVCGGLPLLMTRSSTVKPNGACPDLFTNVNASCTCLSGIDNSDEAWEFHVQLKGNDSGTTTYPLTLAVTDTLQIDVIQTLYVPDTLQKLNLSFNNLTVFPTTPFNVETLQKFYIQGNDISNFTVNASIFERITKLFITISRGGFGLVFTGTYRSRQVAIKKIRLNSDAEASQIEHFIGEITIMATLRHPRIVEFIGVAWDEVVDLSAVTELMECGDLITVLHHCCEGRYRLTWGDHKATIALHIAEALVYLHSLSPVVIHRDLKSKNVLLNTEMEAKLSDFGISCERRTAEAPMAAGMGTSFWIAPEVLRGDDYDEKADMYSFGVVLSELDTDDFPYTNTTNQPGGVLQEGEILQLVANGEMRPTFTPECPSSILQLAHWCLQWKPENRPSAAEVVQLFKG
;
A
#
# COMPACT_ATOMS: atom_id res chain seq x y z
N MET A 1 35.21 -41.90 -22.02
CA MET A 1 34.67 -42.84 -21.02
C MET A 1 34.62 -42.06 -19.72
N SER A 2 33.47 -41.46 -19.39
CA SER A 2 33.27 -40.85 -18.06
C SER A 2 33.18 -42.00 -17.07
N ALA A 3 34.05 -42.02 -16.07
CA ALA A 3 33.91 -42.94 -14.95
C ALA A 3 32.61 -42.58 -14.20
N THR A 4 31.85 -43.60 -13.85
CA THR A 4 30.71 -43.51 -12.93
C THR A 4 31.24 -43.96 -11.57
N SER A 5 31.17 -43.10 -10.56
CA SER A 5 31.46 -43.47 -9.18
C SER A 5 30.36 -44.36 -8.59
N ASP A 6 30.66 -44.96 -7.43
CA ASP A 6 29.85 -45.97 -6.71
C ASP A 6 28.43 -45.49 -6.30
N SER A 7 28.13 -44.21 -6.56
CA SER A 7 26.87 -43.51 -6.32
C SER A 7 25.87 -43.57 -7.48
N GLY A 8 26.24 -44.15 -8.63
CA GLY A 8 25.37 -44.27 -9.81
C GLY A 8 25.18 -42.98 -10.60
N LEU A 9 25.88 -41.90 -10.23
CA LEU A 9 25.81 -40.59 -10.88
C LEU A 9 27.11 -40.29 -11.66
N PRO A 10 27.04 -39.53 -12.77
CA PRO A 10 28.23 -39.00 -13.42
C PRO A 10 29.05 -38.13 -12.45
N ASP A 11 30.38 -38.29 -12.45
CA ASP A 11 31.27 -37.53 -11.55
C ASP A 11 31.11 -36.01 -11.70
N ALA A 12 30.73 -35.53 -12.89
CA ALA A 12 30.44 -34.11 -13.14
C ALA A 12 29.21 -33.57 -12.37
N ASP A 13 28.20 -34.41 -12.15
CA ASP A 13 26.98 -34.01 -11.42
C ASP A 13 27.23 -33.97 -9.90
N ILE A 14 28.10 -34.87 -9.42
CA ILE A 14 28.61 -34.89 -8.04
C ILE A 14 29.42 -33.62 -7.77
N GLU A 15 30.36 -33.28 -8.64
CA GLU A 15 31.16 -32.05 -8.53
C GLU A 15 30.28 -30.80 -8.58
N ALA A 16 29.29 -30.75 -9.47
CA ALA A 16 28.35 -29.64 -9.56
C ALA A 16 27.50 -29.48 -8.28
N ALA A 17 26.98 -30.59 -7.73
CA ALA A 17 26.21 -30.59 -6.48
C ALA A 17 27.05 -30.15 -5.29
N GLN A 18 28.31 -30.61 -5.21
CA GLN A 18 29.25 -30.22 -4.17
C GLN A 18 29.67 -28.75 -4.28
N SER A 19 29.96 -28.26 -5.49
CA SER A 19 30.27 -26.85 -5.73
C SER A 19 29.10 -25.97 -5.33
N TRP A 20 27.88 -26.29 -5.78
CA TRP A 20 26.67 -25.56 -5.40
C TRP A 20 26.49 -25.53 -3.89
N PHE A 21 26.69 -26.65 -3.19
CA PHE A 21 26.58 -26.70 -1.74
C PHE A 21 27.62 -25.79 -1.05
N VAL A 22 28.87 -25.82 -1.50
CA VAL A 22 29.94 -24.96 -0.95
C VAL A 22 29.64 -23.47 -1.18
N ASP A 23 29.05 -23.11 -2.32
CA ASP A 23 28.71 -21.74 -2.67
C ASP A 23 27.49 -21.20 -1.89
N ASN A 24 26.60 -22.07 -1.41
CA ASN A 24 25.33 -21.68 -0.77
C ASN A 24 25.32 -21.89 0.76
N PHE A 25 26.25 -22.67 1.31
CA PHE A 25 26.39 -22.88 2.76
C PHE A 25 27.71 -22.28 3.25
N LEU A 26 27.63 -21.10 3.87
CA LEU A 26 28.81 -20.45 4.46
C LEU A 26 29.34 -21.28 5.65
N ASP A 27 30.65 -21.19 5.87
CA ASP A 27 31.30 -21.97 6.91
C ASP A 27 30.84 -21.54 8.30
N GLY A 28 30.32 -22.49 9.09
CA GLY A 28 29.81 -22.26 10.45
C GLY A 28 28.32 -21.90 10.53
N GLU A 29 27.67 -21.57 9.42
CA GLU A 29 26.25 -21.22 9.39
C GLU A 29 25.35 -22.45 9.44
N THR A 30 24.45 -22.47 10.42
CA THR A 30 23.35 -23.43 10.51
C THR A 30 22.12 -22.86 9.81
N GLN A 31 21.63 -23.58 8.80
CA GLN A 31 20.49 -23.16 8.00
C GLN A 31 19.31 -24.12 8.17
N LEU A 32 18.09 -23.59 8.32
CA LEU A 32 16.85 -24.37 8.19
C LEU A 32 16.50 -24.47 6.70
N VAL A 33 16.42 -25.69 6.19
CA VAL A 33 16.17 -25.99 4.78
C VAL A 33 15.01 -26.98 4.69
N GLY A 34 14.12 -26.79 3.72
CA GLY A 34 13.02 -27.72 3.46
C GLY A 34 13.17 -28.25 2.06
N GLY A 35 13.56 -29.50 1.87
CA GLY A 35 13.88 -30.04 0.55
C GLY A 35 15.11 -29.40 -0.11
N LEU A 36 15.84 -30.17 -0.92
CA LEU A 36 16.98 -29.68 -1.69
C LEU A 36 16.52 -29.20 -3.08
N PRO A 37 17.18 -28.19 -3.69
CA PRO A 37 16.71 -27.59 -4.93
C PRO A 37 16.55 -28.55 -6.10
N THR A 38 15.69 -28.19 -7.05
CA THR A 38 15.40 -28.91 -8.31
C THR A 38 16.63 -29.22 -9.18
N VAL A 39 17.78 -28.59 -8.94
CA VAL A 39 19.06 -29.00 -9.57
C VAL A 39 19.51 -30.38 -9.08
N LEU A 40 19.05 -30.81 -7.91
CA LEU A 40 19.36 -32.10 -7.27
C LEU A 40 18.27 -33.16 -7.51
N THR A 41 17.18 -32.85 -8.23
CA THR A 41 16.14 -33.85 -8.58
C THR A 41 16.56 -34.81 -9.70
N ALA A 42 17.72 -34.59 -10.32
CA ALA A 42 18.37 -35.58 -11.18
C ALA A 42 19.08 -36.69 -10.35
N LEU A 43 19.20 -36.52 -9.04
CA LEU A 43 19.73 -37.52 -8.12
C LEU A 43 18.63 -38.52 -7.74
N ASP A 44 19.01 -39.79 -7.56
CA ASP A 44 18.12 -40.86 -7.08
C ASP A 44 17.49 -40.52 -5.71
N ALA A 45 16.33 -41.11 -5.41
CA ALA A 45 15.59 -40.90 -4.15
C ALA A 45 16.40 -41.23 -2.89
N SER A 46 17.47 -42.03 -3.06
CA SER A 46 18.49 -42.33 -2.05
C SER A 46 19.28 -41.10 -1.56
N PHE A 47 19.22 -39.96 -2.27
CA PHE A 47 19.88 -38.70 -1.90
C PHE A 47 18.95 -37.69 -1.21
N HIS A 48 17.68 -38.03 -0.96
CA HIS A 48 16.77 -37.20 -0.18
C HIS A 48 17.15 -37.21 1.31
N VAL A 49 17.80 -36.14 1.75
CA VAL A 49 18.10 -35.94 3.17
C VAL A 49 16.79 -35.87 3.96
N CYS A 50 16.71 -36.61 5.07
CA CYS A 50 15.53 -36.69 5.95
C CYS A 50 14.21 -37.05 5.24
N GLY A 51 14.27 -37.79 4.13
CA GLY A 51 13.06 -38.17 3.37
C GLY A 51 12.36 -36.97 2.69
N GLY A 52 13.09 -35.86 2.49
CA GLY A 52 12.55 -34.64 1.88
C GLY A 52 11.83 -33.69 2.85
N LEU A 53 11.76 -34.05 4.14
CA LEU A 53 11.21 -33.18 5.17
C LEU A 53 12.18 -32.06 5.58
N PRO A 54 11.69 -30.97 6.21
CA PRO A 54 12.53 -29.91 6.74
C PRO A 54 13.60 -30.40 7.72
N LEU A 55 14.80 -29.84 7.62
CA LEU A 55 15.97 -30.19 8.41
C LEU A 55 16.87 -28.98 8.66
N LEU A 56 17.77 -29.10 9.64
CA LEU A 56 18.90 -28.18 9.77
C LEU A 56 20.11 -28.73 9.04
N MET A 57 20.77 -27.90 8.23
CA MET A 57 22.03 -28.21 7.58
C MET A 57 23.10 -27.24 8.03
N THR A 58 24.32 -27.71 8.21
CA THR A 58 25.47 -26.85 8.59
C THR A 58 26.73 -27.34 7.91
N ARG A 59 27.47 -26.44 7.27
CA ARG A 59 28.82 -26.72 6.78
C ARG A 59 29.83 -26.21 7.79
N SER A 60 30.83 -27.01 8.13
CA SER A 60 31.87 -26.56 9.07
C SER A 60 33.24 -27.14 8.78
N SER A 61 34.24 -26.27 8.63
CA SER A 61 35.65 -26.63 8.49
C SER A 61 36.29 -27.06 9.82
N THR A 62 35.67 -26.72 10.95
CA THR A 62 36.20 -26.93 12.31
C THR A 62 35.50 -28.03 13.09
N VAL A 63 34.21 -28.28 12.82
CA VAL A 63 33.40 -29.33 13.45
C VAL A 63 33.24 -30.49 12.49
N LYS A 64 33.56 -31.72 12.95
CA LYS A 64 33.42 -32.91 12.11
C LYS A 64 31.96 -33.18 11.76
N PRO A 65 31.65 -33.63 10.53
CA PRO A 65 30.33 -34.08 10.13
C PRO A 65 29.71 -35.09 11.10
N ASN A 66 28.43 -34.94 11.40
CA ASN A 66 27.70 -35.86 12.27
C ASN A 66 27.34 -37.21 11.58
N GLY A 67 27.60 -37.33 10.27
CA GLY A 67 27.35 -38.55 9.48
C GLY A 67 25.89 -38.78 9.11
N ALA A 68 25.00 -37.82 9.35
CA ALA A 68 23.58 -37.93 9.00
C ALA A 68 23.29 -37.55 7.54
N CYS A 69 24.15 -36.75 6.91
CA CYS A 69 24.00 -36.42 5.50
C CYS A 69 24.48 -37.60 4.62
N PRO A 70 23.94 -37.76 3.40
CA PRO A 70 24.55 -38.60 2.37
C PRO A 70 26.03 -38.28 2.14
N ASP A 71 26.83 -39.28 1.76
CA ASP A 71 28.29 -39.15 1.56
C ASP A 71 28.66 -37.99 0.64
N LEU A 72 27.85 -37.71 -0.38
CA LEU A 72 27.98 -36.56 -1.28
C LEU A 72 28.20 -35.23 -0.51
N PHE A 73 27.38 -34.98 0.51
CA PHE A 73 27.42 -33.75 1.33
C PHE A 73 28.38 -33.89 2.51
N THR A 74 28.51 -35.08 3.10
CA THR A 74 29.49 -35.36 4.16
C THR A 74 30.92 -35.08 3.68
N ASN A 75 31.23 -35.38 2.40
CA ASN A 75 32.52 -35.11 1.77
C ASN A 75 32.86 -33.62 1.61
N VAL A 76 31.87 -32.72 1.71
CA VAL A 76 32.06 -31.26 1.75
C VAL A 76 31.81 -30.67 3.13
N ASN A 77 31.99 -31.49 4.17
CA ASN A 77 31.87 -31.15 5.59
C ASN A 77 30.46 -30.71 6.05
N ALA A 78 29.41 -31.27 5.45
CA ALA A 78 28.03 -31.01 5.88
C ALA A 78 27.62 -31.88 7.09
N SER A 79 26.83 -31.31 8.00
CA SER A 79 26.06 -32.03 9.03
C SER A 79 24.57 -31.77 8.84
N CYS A 80 23.74 -32.81 9.02
CA CYS A 80 22.30 -32.77 8.81
C CYS A 80 21.57 -33.16 10.10
N THR A 81 20.57 -32.38 10.49
CA THR A 81 19.74 -32.65 11.69
C THR A 81 18.28 -32.74 11.26
N CYS A 82 17.70 -33.94 11.27
CA CYS A 82 16.32 -34.13 10.83
C CYS A 82 15.33 -33.63 11.89
N LEU A 83 14.25 -32.96 11.45
CA LEU A 83 13.16 -32.58 12.34
C LEU A 83 12.16 -33.73 12.47
N SER A 84 11.75 -34.01 13.71
CA SER A 84 10.75 -35.02 14.06
C SER A 84 9.44 -34.35 14.47
N GLY A 85 8.32 -35.04 14.22
CA GLY A 85 6.98 -34.48 14.47
C GLY A 85 6.44 -33.59 13.36
N ILE A 86 7.03 -33.66 12.16
CA ILE A 86 6.57 -33.00 10.93
C ILE A 86 6.42 -34.07 9.84
N ASP A 87 5.32 -34.01 9.08
CA ASP A 87 5.01 -34.94 8.00
C ASP A 87 4.60 -34.20 6.72
N ASN A 88 4.78 -34.84 5.57
CA ASN A 88 4.39 -34.29 4.27
C ASN A 88 2.87 -34.27 4.07
N SER A 89 2.09 -34.93 4.92
CA SER A 89 0.62 -34.88 4.91
C SER A 89 0.04 -33.78 5.80
N ASP A 90 0.87 -33.07 6.57
CA ASP A 90 0.41 -32.03 7.49
C ASP A 90 -0.16 -30.81 6.74
N GLU A 91 -1.29 -30.31 7.22
CA GLU A 91 -1.91 -29.09 6.68
C GLU A 91 -1.28 -27.81 7.26
N ALA A 92 -0.43 -27.91 8.29
CA ALA A 92 0.16 -26.77 8.97
C ALA A 92 1.59 -27.04 9.44
N TRP A 93 2.52 -26.15 9.09
CA TRP A 93 3.89 -26.15 9.58
C TRP A 93 4.18 -24.89 10.40
N GLU A 94 4.83 -25.08 11.54
CA GLU A 94 5.24 -24.01 12.45
C GLU A 94 6.66 -24.27 12.95
N PHE A 95 7.51 -23.26 12.88
CA PHE A 95 8.90 -23.35 13.33
C PHE A 95 9.19 -22.24 14.34
N HIS A 96 9.82 -22.60 15.46
CA HIS A 96 10.29 -21.66 16.47
C HIS A 96 11.81 -21.49 16.32
N VAL A 97 12.27 -20.33 15.86
CA VAL A 97 13.69 -20.12 15.54
C VAL A 97 14.31 -19.05 16.43
N GLN A 98 15.58 -19.24 16.79
CA GLN A 98 16.41 -18.25 17.47
C GLN A 98 17.80 -18.16 16.81
N LEU A 99 18.37 -16.94 16.78
CA LEU A 99 19.73 -16.71 16.29
C LEU A 99 20.74 -17.51 17.10
N LYS A 100 21.57 -18.28 16.40
CA LYS A 100 22.73 -18.96 16.99
C LYS A 100 23.76 -17.90 17.43
N GLY A 101 24.09 -17.87 18.72
CA GLY A 101 25.05 -16.90 19.26
C GLY A 101 26.49 -17.14 18.80
N ASN A 102 27.27 -16.06 18.68
CA ASN A 102 28.70 -16.08 18.26
C ASN A 102 29.61 -16.97 19.14
N ASP A 103 29.20 -17.27 20.37
CA ASP A 103 29.96 -18.07 21.36
C ASP A 103 29.43 -19.50 21.52
N SER A 104 28.68 -20.03 20.54
CA SER A 104 27.96 -21.30 20.71
C SER A 104 28.84 -22.54 20.97
N GLY A 105 30.18 -22.44 20.96
CA GLY A 105 31.09 -23.50 21.43
C GLY A 105 30.78 -24.87 20.86
N THR A 106 30.16 -24.91 19.68
CA THR A 106 29.45 -26.10 19.19
C THR A 106 30.49 -27.12 18.78
N THR A 107 30.61 -28.20 19.55
CA THR A 107 31.55 -29.28 19.26
C THR A 107 30.94 -30.41 18.43
N THR A 108 29.60 -30.45 18.33
CA THR A 108 28.83 -31.50 17.64
C THR A 108 27.46 -30.98 17.21
N TYR A 109 26.94 -31.48 16.09
CA TYR A 109 25.56 -31.25 15.64
C TYR A 109 24.67 -32.47 15.94
N PRO A 110 23.45 -32.29 16.46
CA PRO A 110 22.54 -33.41 16.74
C PRO A 110 22.13 -34.13 15.45
N LEU A 111 21.72 -35.40 15.57
CA LEU A 111 21.19 -36.16 14.44
C LEU A 111 19.70 -35.80 14.18
N THR A 112 18.97 -35.48 15.24
CA THR A 112 17.52 -35.20 15.20
C THR A 112 17.13 -34.13 16.22
N LEU A 113 16.10 -33.33 15.90
CA LEU A 113 15.42 -32.38 16.80
C LEU A 113 13.89 -32.52 16.65
N ALA A 114 13.10 -32.04 17.60
CA ALA A 114 11.64 -31.94 17.44
C ALA A 114 11.28 -30.62 16.76
N VAL A 115 10.22 -30.61 15.94
CA VAL A 115 9.73 -29.37 15.29
C VAL A 115 9.25 -28.31 16.30
N THR A 116 8.85 -28.75 17.50
CA THR A 116 8.47 -27.88 18.62
C THR A 116 9.67 -27.28 19.36
N ASP A 117 10.89 -27.77 19.12
CA ASP A 117 12.07 -27.21 19.75
C ASP A 117 12.39 -25.82 19.18
N THR A 118 13.06 -24.99 19.98
CA THR A 118 13.63 -23.74 19.47
C THR A 118 14.88 -24.06 18.65
N LEU A 119 14.77 -23.91 17.34
CA LEU A 119 15.83 -24.18 16.38
C LEU A 119 16.85 -23.05 16.41
N GLN A 120 18.08 -23.34 16.85
CA GLN A 120 19.19 -22.38 16.83
C GLN A 120 19.79 -22.36 15.42
N ILE A 121 19.50 -21.33 14.65
CA ILE A 121 19.96 -21.22 13.26
C ILE A 121 20.46 -19.80 12.99
N ASP A 122 21.23 -19.66 11.92
CA ASP A 122 21.70 -18.39 11.40
C ASP A 122 20.75 -17.86 10.31
N VAL A 123 20.24 -18.75 9.44
CA VAL A 123 19.41 -18.39 8.27
C VAL A 123 18.33 -19.45 8.01
N ILE A 124 17.15 -19.04 7.53
CA ILE A 124 16.19 -19.98 6.88
C ILE A 124 16.39 -19.85 5.37
N GLN A 125 16.74 -20.95 4.71
CA GLN A 125 16.92 -21.01 3.28
C GLN A 125 15.60 -21.40 2.58
N THR A 126 15.72 -21.84 1.33
CA THR A 126 14.62 -22.31 0.51
C THR A 126 13.87 -23.49 1.19
N LEU A 127 12.61 -23.28 1.61
CA LEU A 127 11.64 -24.31 2.00
C LEU A 127 10.72 -24.73 0.83
N TYR A 128 10.95 -25.92 0.30
CA TYR A 128 10.00 -26.71 -0.49
C TYR A 128 8.93 -27.29 0.45
N VAL A 129 7.67 -26.93 0.19
CA VAL A 129 6.52 -27.33 1.00
C VAL A 129 5.66 -28.35 0.24
N PRO A 130 5.01 -29.30 0.92
CA PRO A 130 4.16 -30.30 0.28
C PRO A 130 2.84 -29.69 -0.19
N ASP A 131 2.20 -30.35 -1.15
CA ASP A 131 0.95 -29.90 -1.77
C ASP A 131 -0.24 -29.84 -0.79
N THR A 132 -0.15 -30.54 0.34
CA THR A 132 -1.16 -30.58 1.41
C THR A 132 -1.11 -29.37 2.34
N LEU A 133 -0.03 -28.58 2.31
CA LEU A 133 0.23 -27.54 3.29
C LEU A 133 -0.68 -26.32 3.10
N GLN A 134 -1.59 -26.09 4.05
CA GLN A 134 -2.53 -24.96 4.02
C GLN A 134 -2.05 -23.77 4.87
N LYS A 135 -1.21 -24.01 5.88
CA LYS A 135 -0.74 -22.97 6.81
C LYS A 135 0.77 -23.08 7.04
N LEU A 136 1.47 -21.96 6.97
CA LEU A 136 2.89 -21.87 7.32
C LEU A 136 3.15 -20.67 8.24
N ASN A 137 3.72 -20.92 9.41
CA ASN A 137 4.07 -19.89 10.39
C ASN A 137 5.59 -19.75 10.55
N LEU A 138 6.12 -18.60 10.13
CA LEU A 138 7.52 -18.16 10.24
C LEU A 138 7.65 -16.87 11.06
N SER A 139 6.72 -16.62 11.99
CA SER A 139 6.71 -15.39 12.79
C SER A 139 7.79 -15.40 13.87
N PHE A 140 8.37 -14.22 14.12
CA PHE A 140 9.38 -13.93 15.15
C PHE A 140 10.69 -14.70 14.98
N ASN A 141 10.97 -15.12 13.75
CA ASN A 141 12.27 -15.62 13.36
C ASN A 141 13.21 -14.43 13.02
N ASN A 142 14.47 -14.70 12.70
CA ASN A 142 15.43 -13.68 12.30
C ASN A 142 15.72 -13.72 10.78
N LEU A 143 14.67 -13.67 9.96
CA LEU A 143 14.83 -13.62 8.51
C LEU A 143 15.34 -12.25 8.07
N THR A 144 16.45 -12.22 7.35
CA THR A 144 17.00 -11.00 6.71
C THR A 144 16.62 -10.86 5.24
N VAL A 145 16.20 -11.96 4.62
CA VAL A 145 15.74 -12.07 3.23
C VAL A 145 14.47 -12.92 3.19
N PHE A 146 13.55 -12.61 2.29
CA PHE A 146 12.36 -13.43 2.08
C PHE A 146 12.72 -14.81 1.49
N PRO A 147 12.13 -15.93 1.94
CA PRO A 147 12.45 -17.25 1.39
C PRO A 147 12.06 -17.32 -0.11
N THR A 148 13.06 -17.43 -0.98
CA THR A 148 12.85 -17.60 -2.42
C THR A 148 12.62 -19.08 -2.72
N THR A 149 11.39 -19.55 -2.53
CA THR A 149 10.97 -20.92 -2.90
C THR A 149 9.68 -20.96 -3.68
N PRO A 150 9.51 -22.01 -4.50
CA PRO A 150 8.19 -22.38 -4.98
C PRO A 150 7.40 -22.93 -3.78
N PHE A 151 6.84 -22.05 -2.98
CA PHE A 151 5.72 -22.43 -2.11
C PHE A 151 4.67 -23.07 -3.02
N ASN A 152 4.13 -24.24 -2.66
CA ASN A 152 2.87 -24.67 -3.25
C ASN A 152 1.77 -23.75 -2.72
N VAL A 153 1.59 -22.62 -3.40
CA VAL A 153 0.59 -21.60 -3.10
C VAL A 153 -0.81 -21.98 -3.60
N GLU A 154 -1.00 -23.21 -4.09
CA GLU A 154 -2.31 -23.67 -4.54
C GLU A 154 -3.24 -24.03 -3.39
N THR A 155 -2.68 -24.60 -2.35
CA THR A 155 -3.40 -25.03 -1.15
C THR A 155 -3.15 -24.11 0.04
N LEU A 156 -2.13 -23.26 -0.03
CA LEU A 156 -1.78 -22.31 1.03
C LEU A 156 -2.89 -21.27 1.25
N GLN A 157 -3.58 -21.37 2.38
CA GLN A 157 -4.65 -20.46 2.79
C GLN A 157 -4.14 -19.33 3.69
N LYS A 158 -3.10 -19.59 4.50
CA LYS A 158 -2.58 -18.63 5.48
C LYS A 158 -1.06 -18.71 5.58
N PHE A 159 -0.40 -17.55 5.51
CA PHE A 159 1.05 -17.41 5.67
C PHE A 159 1.36 -16.31 6.69
N TYR A 160 2.19 -16.62 7.69
CA TYR A 160 2.55 -15.70 8.77
C TYR A 160 4.07 -15.47 8.80
N ILE A 161 4.53 -14.22 8.65
CA ILE A 161 5.96 -13.85 8.63
C ILE A 161 6.28 -12.62 9.51
N GLN A 162 5.48 -12.38 10.55
CA GLN A 162 5.60 -11.19 11.40
C GLN A 162 6.91 -11.17 12.21
N GLY A 163 7.48 -10.00 12.51
CA GLY A 163 8.55 -9.89 13.52
C GLY A 163 9.96 -10.30 13.09
N ASN A 164 10.19 -10.42 11.78
CA ASN A 164 11.50 -10.65 11.16
C ASN A 164 12.17 -9.33 10.71
N ASP A 165 13.50 -9.28 10.63
CA ASP A 165 14.29 -8.11 10.17
C ASP A 165 14.61 -8.18 8.66
N ILE A 166 13.56 -8.24 7.83
CA ILE A 166 13.71 -8.49 6.39
C ILE A 166 14.14 -7.20 5.68
N SER A 167 15.37 -7.21 5.18
CA SER A 167 16.01 -6.08 4.47
C SER A 167 15.95 -6.22 2.95
N ASN A 168 15.74 -7.43 2.43
CA ASN A 168 15.62 -7.72 1.00
C ASN A 168 14.39 -8.62 0.73
N PHE A 169 13.41 -8.08 -0.01
CA PHE A 169 12.12 -8.72 -0.25
C PHE A 169 11.94 -8.98 -1.75
N THR A 170 12.56 -10.03 -2.28
CA THR A 170 12.42 -10.43 -3.70
C THR A 170 11.47 -11.63 -3.79
N VAL A 171 10.26 -11.43 -4.34
CA VAL A 171 9.27 -12.49 -4.61
C VAL A 171 8.91 -12.47 -6.09
N ASN A 172 8.68 -13.64 -6.72
CA ASN A 172 8.35 -13.69 -8.15
C ASN A 172 6.86 -13.45 -8.43
N ALA A 173 6.56 -13.02 -9.66
CA ALA A 173 5.24 -12.53 -10.08
C ALA A 173 4.09 -13.54 -9.90
N SER A 174 4.31 -14.84 -10.07
CA SER A 174 3.25 -15.86 -10.00
C SER A 174 2.78 -16.15 -8.57
N ILE A 175 3.65 -15.97 -7.57
CA ILE A 175 3.34 -16.15 -6.14
C ILE A 175 2.49 -14.97 -5.63
N PHE A 176 2.77 -13.75 -6.10
CA PHE A 176 2.07 -12.54 -5.67
C PHE A 176 0.66 -12.39 -6.31
N GLU A 177 0.47 -12.81 -7.56
CA GLU A 177 -0.83 -12.82 -8.26
C GLU A 177 -1.91 -13.65 -7.53
N ARG A 178 -1.50 -14.61 -6.69
CA ARG A 178 -2.42 -15.49 -5.95
C ARG A 178 -2.73 -14.97 -4.55
N ILE A 179 -1.76 -14.34 -3.88
CA ILE A 179 -1.97 -13.60 -2.62
C ILE A 179 -2.97 -12.45 -2.84
N THR A 180 -2.92 -11.81 -4.01
CA THR A 180 -3.79 -10.69 -4.39
C THR A 180 -5.24 -11.09 -4.70
N LYS A 181 -5.53 -12.36 -5.02
CA LYS A 181 -6.91 -12.87 -5.20
C LYS A 181 -7.71 -13.00 -3.89
N LEU A 182 -7.09 -12.71 -2.75
CA LEU A 182 -7.71 -12.75 -1.42
C LEU A 182 -8.34 -11.39 -1.00
N PHE A 183 -8.36 -10.36 -1.86
CA PHE A 183 -8.84 -9.01 -1.51
C PHE A 183 -10.18 -8.62 -2.17
N ILE A 184 -11.01 -7.86 -1.44
CA ILE A 184 -12.31 -7.32 -1.91
C ILE A 184 -12.11 -5.85 -2.38
N THR A 185 -12.57 -5.53 -3.59
CA THR A 185 -12.51 -4.16 -4.17
C THR A 185 -13.61 -3.27 -3.58
N ILE A 186 -13.29 -2.02 -3.21
CA ILE A 186 -14.26 -1.10 -2.58
C ILE A 186 -14.66 0.07 -3.46
N SER A 187 -13.75 0.60 -4.30
CA SER A 187 -14.11 1.72 -5.19
C SER A 187 -13.33 1.71 -6.51
N ARG A 188 -13.98 2.28 -7.54
CA ARG A 188 -13.45 2.46 -8.90
C ARG A 188 -13.51 3.96 -9.25
N GLY A 189 -12.36 4.65 -9.27
CA GLY A 189 -12.26 6.09 -9.56
C GLY A 189 -11.37 6.43 -10.77
N GLY A 190 -11.37 7.71 -11.17
CA GLY A 190 -10.55 8.22 -12.28
C GLY A 190 -9.04 8.26 -11.99
N PHE A 191 -8.64 8.20 -10.72
CA PHE A 191 -7.25 8.26 -10.25
C PHE A 191 -6.63 6.90 -9.90
N GLY A 192 -7.39 5.80 -10.01
CA GLY A 192 -6.91 4.49 -9.59
C GLY A 192 -7.98 3.51 -9.09
N LEU A 193 -7.52 2.35 -8.63
CA LEU A 193 -8.32 1.37 -7.89
C LEU A 193 -8.02 1.51 -6.41
N VAL A 194 -9.06 1.54 -5.56
CA VAL A 194 -8.90 1.58 -4.10
C VAL A 194 -9.48 0.30 -3.49
N PHE A 195 -8.67 -0.36 -2.69
CA PHE A 195 -8.97 -1.62 -1.99
C PHE A 195 -8.92 -1.40 -0.47
N THR A 196 -9.64 -2.22 0.31
CA THR A 196 -9.29 -2.38 1.73
C THR A 196 -8.30 -3.51 1.92
N GLY A 197 -7.46 -3.33 2.93
CA GLY A 197 -6.59 -4.36 3.44
C GLY A 197 -6.55 -4.35 4.96
N THR A 198 -5.73 -5.24 5.51
CA THR A 198 -5.36 -5.23 6.93
C THR A 198 -3.84 -5.23 7.03
N TYR A 199 -3.29 -4.29 7.80
CA TYR A 199 -1.85 -4.16 8.07
C TYR A 199 -1.63 -4.07 9.58
N ARG A 200 -0.88 -5.02 10.17
CA ARG A 200 -0.65 -5.10 11.63
C ARG A 200 -1.94 -5.03 12.45
N SER A 201 -2.98 -5.76 12.02
CA SER A 201 -4.33 -5.77 12.61
C SER A 201 -5.10 -4.44 12.51
N ARG A 202 -4.57 -3.45 11.79
CA ARG A 202 -5.25 -2.19 11.47
C ARG A 202 -5.88 -2.30 10.08
N GLN A 203 -7.13 -1.86 9.93
CA GLN A 203 -7.73 -1.72 8.61
C GLN A 203 -7.10 -0.56 7.84
N VAL A 204 -6.83 -0.78 6.55
CA VAL A 204 -6.13 0.19 5.70
C VAL A 204 -6.82 0.31 4.35
N ALA A 205 -6.64 1.46 3.70
CA ALA A 205 -6.97 1.66 2.30
C ALA A 205 -5.70 1.55 1.44
N ILE A 206 -5.81 0.89 0.29
CA ILE A 206 -4.72 0.64 -0.66
C ILE A 206 -5.13 1.24 -2.00
N LYS A 207 -4.48 2.32 -2.41
CA LYS A 207 -4.69 2.99 -3.69
C LYS A 207 -3.64 2.52 -4.70
N LYS A 208 -4.06 2.08 -5.88
CA LYS A 208 -3.21 1.65 -7.00
C LYS A 208 -3.45 2.50 -8.25
N ILE A 209 -2.40 2.74 -9.04
CA ILE A 209 -2.55 3.37 -10.37
C ILE A 209 -3.34 2.45 -11.30
N ARG A 210 -4.18 3.04 -12.16
CA ARG A 210 -4.76 2.36 -13.31
C ARG A 210 -3.91 2.66 -14.53
N LEU A 211 -3.24 1.67 -15.09
CA LEU A 211 -2.46 1.86 -16.30
C LEU A 211 -3.31 1.50 -17.50
N ASN A 212 -3.50 2.49 -18.37
CA ASN A 212 -4.02 2.29 -19.72
C ASN A 212 -2.83 2.46 -20.69
N SER A 213 -2.86 1.73 -21.82
CA SER A 213 -1.74 1.53 -22.75
C SER A 213 -1.06 2.78 -23.32
N ASP A 214 -1.65 3.97 -23.17
CA ASP A 214 -1.27 5.15 -23.96
C ASP A 214 -0.68 6.31 -23.12
N ALA A 215 -0.57 6.20 -21.79
CA ALA A 215 -0.12 7.31 -20.92
C ALA A 215 0.62 6.88 -19.62
N GLU A 216 1.43 5.82 -19.70
CA GLU A 216 2.00 5.13 -18.53
C GLU A 216 2.93 6.00 -17.65
N ALA A 217 3.94 6.66 -18.24
CA ALA A 217 4.99 7.34 -17.46
C ALA A 217 4.52 8.61 -16.70
N SER A 218 3.72 9.47 -17.33
CA SER A 218 3.25 10.72 -16.69
C SER A 218 2.28 10.45 -15.54
N GLN A 219 1.47 9.40 -15.62
CA GLN A 219 0.56 9.00 -14.53
C GLN A 219 1.32 8.43 -13.34
N ILE A 220 2.38 7.66 -13.61
CA ILE A 220 3.31 7.16 -12.59
C ILE A 220 4.00 8.32 -11.87
N GLU A 221 4.57 9.29 -12.59
CA GLU A 221 5.23 10.45 -11.99
C GLU A 221 4.28 11.26 -11.10
N HIS A 222 3.04 11.47 -11.57
CA HIS A 222 2.00 12.13 -10.77
C HIS A 222 1.66 11.34 -9.49
N PHE A 223 1.57 10.02 -9.56
CA PHE A 223 1.28 9.22 -8.37
C PHE A 223 2.45 9.19 -7.38
N ILE A 224 3.69 9.13 -7.88
CA ILE A 224 4.90 9.17 -7.05
C ILE A 224 4.98 10.46 -6.26
N GLY A 225 4.75 11.61 -6.88
CA GLY A 225 4.81 12.85 -6.13
C GLY A 225 3.59 13.06 -5.22
N GLU A 226 2.41 12.50 -5.52
CA GLU A 226 1.29 12.46 -4.58
C GLU A 226 1.68 11.69 -3.31
N ILE A 227 2.27 10.49 -3.49
CA ILE A 227 2.86 9.69 -2.41
C ILE A 227 3.90 10.49 -1.63
N THR A 228 4.80 11.18 -2.34
CA THR A 228 5.90 11.93 -1.73
C THR A 228 5.38 13.05 -0.85
N ILE A 229 4.36 13.79 -1.32
CA ILE A 229 3.71 14.82 -0.52
C ILE A 229 3.03 14.17 0.69
N MET A 230 2.17 13.16 0.48
CA MET A 230 1.46 12.46 1.56
C MET A 230 2.40 11.98 2.67
N ALA A 231 3.55 11.40 2.31
CA ALA A 231 4.52 10.88 3.26
C ALA A 231 5.13 11.95 4.19
N THR A 232 5.10 13.21 3.79
CA THR A 232 5.61 14.35 4.59
C THR A 232 4.56 14.96 5.51
N LEU A 233 3.27 14.64 5.32
CA LEU A 233 2.18 15.27 6.04
C LEU A 233 1.79 14.46 7.29
N ARG A 234 1.69 15.13 8.44
CA ARG A 234 1.25 14.53 9.71
C ARG A 234 0.33 15.49 10.45
N HIS A 235 -0.97 15.25 10.38
CA HIS A 235 -1.96 16.07 11.07
C HIS A 235 -3.26 15.27 11.28
N PRO A 236 -4.01 15.46 12.39
CA PRO A 236 -5.26 14.73 12.66
C PRO A 236 -6.36 14.90 11.60
N ARG A 237 -6.30 15.96 10.79
CA ARG A 237 -7.25 16.25 9.70
C ARG A 237 -6.70 15.93 8.29
N ILE A 238 -5.59 15.23 8.23
CA ILE A 238 -4.99 14.70 7.00
C ILE A 238 -5.03 13.18 7.09
N VAL A 239 -5.43 12.51 6.02
CA VAL A 239 -5.45 11.05 5.97
C VAL A 239 -4.03 10.53 6.23
N GLU A 240 -3.89 9.68 7.24
CA GLU A 240 -2.62 9.14 7.68
C GLU A 240 -2.03 8.24 6.60
N PHE A 241 -0.89 8.67 6.09
CA PHE A 241 -0.05 7.84 5.23
C PHE A 241 0.65 6.77 6.08
N ILE A 242 0.41 5.51 5.75
CA ILE A 242 0.98 4.35 6.45
C ILE A 242 2.23 3.86 5.72
N GLY A 243 2.22 3.86 4.40
CA GLY A 243 3.37 3.42 3.61
C GLY A 243 3.06 3.22 2.14
N VAL A 244 4.00 2.57 1.47
CA VAL A 244 3.99 2.30 0.03
C VAL A 244 4.36 0.86 -0.21
N ALA A 245 3.81 0.28 -1.27
CA ALA A 245 4.14 -1.07 -1.74
C ALA A 245 4.27 -1.05 -3.26
N TRP A 246 5.30 -1.69 -3.81
CA TRP A 246 5.49 -1.83 -5.26
C TRP A 246 6.38 -3.04 -5.55
N ASP A 247 6.16 -3.67 -6.71
CA ASP A 247 7.02 -4.73 -7.25
C ASP A 247 7.69 -4.21 -8.54
N GLU A 248 6.89 -3.77 -9.51
CA GLU A 248 7.32 -2.92 -10.63
C GLU A 248 6.72 -1.52 -10.50
N VAL A 249 7.21 -0.56 -11.30
CA VAL A 249 6.67 0.81 -11.30
C VAL A 249 5.16 0.82 -11.55
N VAL A 250 4.68 -0.18 -12.29
CA VAL A 250 3.27 -0.38 -12.63
C VAL A 250 2.39 -0.82 -11.46
N ASP A 251 3.00 -1.39 -10.42
CA ASP A 251 2.32 -1.93 -9.23
C ASP A 251 2.38 -1.00 -8.01
N LEU A 252 2.90 0.21 -8.20
CA LEU A 252 3.03 1.20 -7.14
C LEU A 252 1.67 1.45 -6.48
N SER A 253 1.67 1.27 -5.15
CA SER A 253 0.50 1.33 -4.28
C SER A 253 0.79 2.23 -3.10
N ALA A 254 -0.16 3.12 -2.78
CA ALA A 254 -0.14 3.93 -1.56
C ALA A 254 -1.05 3.30 -0.51
N VAL A 255 -0.57 3.18 0.73
CA VAL A 255 -1.31 2.62 1.86
C VAL A 255 -1.59 3.73 2.86
N THR A 256 -2.87 3.91 3.20
CA THR A 256 -3.33 4.90 4.17
C THR A 256 -4.22 4.26 5.22
N GLU A 257 -4.55 5.01 6.27
CA GLU A 257 -5.67 4.63 7.12
C GLU A 257 -6.95 4.46 6.30
N LEU A 258 -7.80 3.55 6.75
CA LEU A 258 -9.14 3.39 6.16
C LEU A 258 -10.08 4.42 6.76
N MET A 259 -10.79 5.14 5.90
CA MET A 259 -11.89 6.04 6.26
C MET A 259 -13.20 5.32 5.91
N GLU A 260 -13.88 4.76 6.90
CA GLU A 260 -14.88 3.71 6.70
C GLU A 260 -16.16 4.19 5.99
N CYS A 261 -16.47 5.48 6.07
CA CYS A 261 -17.63 6.06 5.41
C CYS A 261 -17.33 6.50 3.96
N GLY A 262 -16.08 6.42 3.52
CA GLY A 262 -15.66 6.85 2.19
C GLY A 262 -15.64 8.36 2.02
N ASP A 263 -15.84 8.84 0.79
CA ASP A 263 -15.81 10.25 0.45
C ASP A 263 -17.10 11.02 0.79
N LEU A 264 -16.95 12.31 1.07
CA LEU A 264 -18.03 13.19 1.51
C LEU A 264 -19.16 13.27 0.48
N ILE A 265 -18.86 13.34 -0.83
CA ILE A 265 -19.92 13.44 -1.85
C ILE A 265 -20.80 12.18 -1.89
N THR A 266 -20.22 11.00 -1.71
CA THR A 266 -20.98 9.75 -1.57
C THR A 266 -21.90 9.81 -0.34
N VAL A 267 -21.39 10.29 0.79
CA VAL A 267 -22.20 10.44 2.01
C VAL A 267 -23.33 11.47 1.84
N LEU A 268 -23.07 12.60 1.18
CA LEU A 268 -24.10 13.62 0.88
C LEU A 268 -25.19 13.08 -0.04
N HIS A 269 -24.84 12.33 -1.09
CA HIS A 269 -25.83 11.68 -1.95
C HIS A 269 -26.70 10.67 -1.20
N HIS A 270 -26.11 9.92 -0.26
CA HIS A 270 -26.90 9.03 0.59
C HIS A 270 -27.89 9.79 1.49
N CYS A 271 -27.60 11.05 1.84
CA CYS A 271 -28.53 11.93 2.56
C CYS A 271 -29.69 12.37 1.67
N CYS A 272 -29.42 12.73 0.40
CA CYS A 272 -30.45 13.05 -0.59
C CYS A 272 -31.43 11.89 -0.83
N GLU A 273 -30.95 10.65 -0.74
CA GLU A 273 -31.78 9.44 -0.82
C GLU A 273 -32.53 9.09 0.48
N GLY A 274 -32.37 9.90 1.54
CA GLY A 274 -33.02 9.70 2.83
C GLY A 274 -32.42 8.58 3.68
N ARG A 275 -31.23 8.06 3.34
CA ARG A 275 -30.55 6.99 4.10
C ARG A 275 -29.85 7.51 5.36
N TYR A 276 -29.43 8.77 5.33
CA TYR A 276 -28.81 9.49 6.46
C TYR A 276 -29.31 10.93 6.48
N ARG A 277 -29.03 11.66 7.56
CA ARG A 277 -29.32 13.10 7.65
C ARG A 277 -28.17 13.83 8.31
N LEU A 278 -27.40 14.58 7.52
CA LEU A 278 -26.42 15.54 8.02
C LEU A 278 -27.08 16.91 8.18
N THR A 279 -26.82 17.56 9.31
CA THR A 279 -27.31 18.91 9.61
C THR A 279 -26.12 19.83 9.86
N TRP A 280 -26.31 21.13 9.67
CA TRP A 280 -25.29 22.12 10.02
C TRP A 280 -24.92 22.11 11.51
N GLY A 281 -25.90 21.92 12.39
CA GLY A 281 -25.70 21.94 13.84
C GLY A 281 -24.90 20.74 14.37
N ASP A 282 -25.11 19.55 13.80
CA ASP A 282 -24.55 18.33 14.39
C ASP A 282 -23.30 17.83 13.64
N HIS A 283 -23.22 18.06 12.32
CA HIS A 283 -22.20 17.40 11.48
C HIS A 283 -21.49 18.34 10.50
N LYS A 284 -22.24 19.06 9.65
CA LYS A 284 -21.65 19.77 8.48
C LYS A 284 -20.70 20.89 8.89
N ALA A 285 -21.00 21.61 9.99
CA ALA A 285 -20.09 22.63 10.53
C ALA A 285 -18.77 22.02 11.04
N THR A 286 -18.83 20.87 11.71
CA THR A 286 -17.66 20.13 12.19
C THR A 286 -16.81 19.62 11.03
N ILE A 287 -17.44 19.07 9.97
CA ILE A 287 -16.75 18.65 8.75
C ILE A 287 -16.05 19.85 8.09
N ALA A 288 -16.74 20.98 7.95
CA ALA A 288 -16.16 22.21 7.40
C ALA A 288 -14.97 22.72 8.23
N LEU A 289 -15.08 22.68 9.57
CA LEU A 289 -13.99 23.04 10.48
C LEU A 289 -12.78 22.11 10.29
N HIS A 290 -12.99 20.80 10.23
CA HIS A 290 -11.91 19.82 10.01
C HIS A 290 -11.16 20.08 8.69
N ILE A 291 -11.87 20.40 7.62
CA ILE A 291 -11.26 20.79 6.34
C ILE A 291 -10.43 22.06 6.50
N ALA A 292 -10.97 23.09 7.17
CA ALA A 292 -10.25 24.35 7.41
C ALA A 292 -8.99 24.13 8.28
N GLU A 293 -9.05 23.28 9.30
CA GLU A 293 -7.89 22.89 10.11
C GLU A 293 -6.80 22.18 9.30
N ALA A 294 -7.20 21.30 8.37
CA ALA A 294 -6.28 20.66 7.44
C ALA A 294 -5.59 21.69 6.53
N LEU A 295 -6.33 22.66 6.00
CA LEU A 295 -5.77 23.74 5.19
C LEU A 295 -4.82 24.65 5.98
N VAL A 296 -5.14 24.97 7.24
CA VAL A 296 -4.22 25.71 8.12
C VAL A 296 -2.89 24.97 8.23
N TYR A 297 -2.94 23.65 8.46
CA TYR A 297 -1.74 22.84 8.56
C TYR A 297 -0.91 22.92 7.27
N LEU A 298 -1.51 22.64 6.10
CA LEU A 298 -0.82 22.67 4.81
C LEU A 298 -0.21 24.06 4.49
N HIS A 299 -0.99 25.11 4.71
CA HIS A 299 -0.59 26.49 4.39
C HIS A 299 0.47 27.03 5.36
N SER A 300 0.66 26.38 6.52
CA SER A 300 1.69 26.74 7.51
C SER A 300 3.06 26.09 7.28
N LEU A 301 3.15 25.10 6.37
CA LEU A 301 4.40 24.41 6.08
C LEU A 301 5.41 25.32 5.37
N SER A 302 6.69 24.93 5.42
CA SER A 302 7.78 25.62 4.72
C SER A 302 8.59 24.61 3.89
N PRO A 303 8.50 24.63 2.55
CA PRO A 303 7.66 25.53 1.74
C PRO A 303 6.16 25.27 1.94
N VAL A 304 5.33 26.29 1.64
CA VAL A 304 3.87 26.22 1.72
C VAL A 304 3.36 25.11 0.80
N VAL A 305 2.48 24.26 1.31
CA VAL A 305 1.82 23.21 0.53
C VAL A 305 0.42 23.70 0.14
N ILE A 306 0.14 23.79 -1.16
CA ILE A 306 -1.18 24.11 -1.71
C ILE A 306 -1.82 22.79 -2.13
N HIS A 307 -3.07 22.53 -1.74
CA HIS A 307 -3.77 21.27 -2.03
C HIS A 307 -4.08 21.09 -3.52
N ARG A 308 -4.53 22.16 -4.20
CA ARG A 308 -4.80 22.26 -5.65
C ARG A 308 -5.96 21.44 -6.20
N ASP A 309 -6.35 20.36 -5.53
CA ASP A 309 -7.49 19.51 -5.91
C ASP A 309 -8.51 19.35 -4.76
N LEU A 310 -8.79 20.42 -4.02
CA LEU A 310 -9.78 20.36 -2.93
C LEU A 310 -11.19 20.24 -3.50
N LYS A 311 -11.88 19.16 -3.15
CA LYS A 311 -13.29 18.87 -3.50
C LYS A 311 -13.86 17.86 -2.52
N SER A 312 -15.18 17.79 -2.41
CA SER A 312 -15.89 16.81 -1.56
C SER A 312 -15.43 15.35 -1.77
N LYS A 313 -15.05 14.97 -3.00
CA LYS A 313 -14.50 13.63 -3.30
C LYS A 313 -13.17 13.31 -2.59
N ASN A 314 -12.39 14.33 -2.26
CA ASN A 314 -11.08 14.21 -1.60
C ASN A 314 -11.19 14.53 -0.09
N VAL A 315 -12.41 14.61 0.44
CA VAL A 315 -12.70 14.70 1.88
C VAL A 315 -13.25 13.34 2.30
N LEU A 316 -12.50 12.60 3.11
CA LEU A 316 -12.89 11.27 3.58
C LEU A 316 -13.44 11.32 5.01
N LEU A 317 -14.39 10.45 5.32
CA LEU A 317 -15.08 10.39 6.61
C LEU A 317 -14.88 9.03 7.30
N ASN A 318 -14.65 9.06 8.61
CA ASN A 318 -14.66 7.87 9.46
C ASN A 318 -16.06 7.64 10.06
N THR A 319 -16.23 6.54 10.80
CA THR A 319 -17.51 6.22 11.46
C THR A 319 -17.98 7.25 12.51
N GLU A 320 -17.09 8.10 13.01
CA GLU A 320 -17.41 9.19 13.94
C GLU A 320 -17.74 10.51 13.22
N MET A 321 -17.84 10.49 11.88
CA MET A 321 -18.06 11.66 11.04
C MET A 321 -16.94 12.71 11.14
N GLU A 322 -15.75 12.30 11.56
CA GLU A 322 -14.56 13.13 11.46
C GLU A 322 -14.06 13.14 10.01
N ALA A 323 -13.62 14.32 9.56
CA ALA A 323 -13.21 14.53 8.19
C ALA A 323 -11.70 14.65 8.11
N LYS A 324 -11.12 14.01 7.10
CA LYS A 324 -9.70 14.12 6.77
C LYS A 324 -9.53 14.36 5.27
N LEU A 325 -8.60 15.25 4.90
CA LEU A 325 -8.26 15.48 3.50
C LEU A 325 -7.33 14.38 2.96
N SER A 326 -7.59 13.97 1.72
CA SER A 326 -6.78 13.03 0.91
C SER A 326 -6.39 13.64 -0.43
N ASP A 327 -5.61 12.92 -1.24
CA ASP A 327 -5.37 13.22 -2.66
C ASP A 327 -4.77 14.63 -2.91
N PHE A 328 -3.53 14.82 -2.46
CA PHE A 328 -2.79 16.07 -2.64
C PHE A 328 -2.25 16.17 -4.07
N GLY A 329 -2.93 16.96 -4.90
CA GLY A 329 -2.62 17.06 -6.31
C GLY A 329 -1.30 17.78 -6.57
N ILE A 330 -0.34 17.09 -7.20
CA ILE A 330 0.76 17.77 -7.92
C ILE A 330 0.26 18.32 -9.27
N SER A 331 -0.87 17.81 -9.77
CA SER A 331 -1.32 17.81 -11.16
C SER A 331 -1.89 19.12 -11.70
N CYS A 332 -1.38 20.25 -11.24
CA CYS A 332 -1.58 21.53 -11.94
C CYS A 332 -0.22 22.12 -12.33
N GLU A 333 0.68 21.28 -12.87
CA GLU A 333 1.63 21.80 -13.85
C GLU A 333 0.81 22.34 -15.02
N ARG A 334 0.73 23.68 -15.06
CA ARG A 334 0.46 24.52 -16.23
C ARG A 334 -0.31 23.75 -17.32
N ARG A 335 -1.61 23.51 -17.11
CA ARG A 335 -2.51 23.20 -18.22
C ARG A 335 -2.48 24.42 -19.13
N THR A 336 -1.56 24.43 -20.09
CA THR A 336 -1.50 25.42 -21.15
C THR A 336 -2.87 25.42 -21.82
N ALA A 337 -3.43 26.60 -22.03
CA ALA A 337 -4.77 26.85 -22.59
C ALA A 337 -5.04 26.20 -23.98
N GLU A 338 -4.13 25.39 -24.50
CA GLU A 338 -4.16 24.77 -25.82
C GLU A 338 -4.41 23.25 -25.78
N ALA A 339 -4.45 22.59 -24.61
CA ALA A 339 -4.85 21.18 -24.55
C ALA A 339 -6.38 21.08 -24.73
N PRO A 340 -6.89 20.36 -25.75
CA PRO A 340 -8.33 20.12 -25.86
C PRO A 340 -8.81 19.45 -24.58
N MET A 341 -9.91 19.94 -24.01
CA MET A 341 -10.63 19.24 -22.95
C MET A 341 -11.03 17.85 -23.48
N ALA A 342 -10.15 16.87 -23.28
CA ALA A 342 -10.45 15.49 -23.58
C ALA A 342 -11.57 15.07 -22.62
N ALA A 343 -12.76 14.94 -23.18
CA ALA A 343 -13.95 14.48 -22.49
C ALA A 343 -13.63 13.19 -21.72
N GLY A 344 -13.65 13.26 -20.38
CA GLY A 344 -13.65 12.06 -19.53
C GLY A 344 -12.68 12.01 -18.34
N MET A 345 -11.81 13.01 -18.10
CA MET A 345 -10.91 12.97 -16.92
C MET A 345 -10.93 14.29 -16.12
N GLY A 346 -11.77 14.33 -15.08
CA GLY A 346 -11.72 15.31 -13.97
C GLY A 346 -12.68 16.51 -14.09
N THR A 347 -13.71 16.54 -13.25
CA THR A 347 -14.69 17.63 -13.14
C THR A 347 -14.05 18.91 -12.56
N SER A 348 -14.17 20.05 -13.25
CA SER A 348 -13.35 21.26 -12.99
C SER A 348 -14.02 22.33 -12.09
N PHE A 349 -15.16 22.03 -11.48
CA PHE A 349 -16.02 23.02 -10.82
C PHE A 349 -15.45 23.67 -9.53
N TRP A 350 -14.45 23.07 -8.91
CA TRP A 350 -13.81 23.61 -7.69
C TRP A 350 -12.64 24.54 -7.97
N ILE A 351 -12.23 24.65 -9.23
CA ILE A 351 -11.04 25.42 -9.63
C ILE A 351 -11.33 26.93 -9.49
N ALA A 352 -10.40 27.65 -8.86
CA ALA A 352 -10.52 29.09 -8.65
C ALA A 352 -10.46 29.89 -9.96
N PRO A 353 -11.10 31.07 -10.04
CA PRO A 353 -11.16 31.87 -11.28
C PRO A 353 -9.79 32.25 -11.86
N GLU A 354 -8.82 32.59 -11.03
CA GLU A 354 -7.43 32.89 -11.43
C GLU A 354 -6.71 31.66 -12.00
N VAL A 355 -6.99 30.46 -11.47
CA VAL A 355 -6.42 29.21 -11.97
C VAL A 355 -7.05 28.85 -13.32
N LEU A 356 -8.36 29.04 -13.49
CA LEU A 356 -9.04 28.86 -14.78
C LEU A 356 -8.52 29.82 -15.86
N ARG A 357 -8.12 31.04 -15.47
CA ARG A 357 -7.54 32.04 -16.38
C ARG A 357 -6.06 31.82 -16.69
N GLY A 358 -5.40 30.92 -15.95
CA GLY A 358 -3.97 30.66 -16.10
C GLY A 358 -3.07 31.74 -15.50
N ASP A 359 -3.59 32.53 -14.56
CA ASP A 359 -2.83 33.52 -13.79
C ASP A 359 -1.94 32.82 -12.73
N ASP A 360 -1.00 33.58 -12.16
CA ASP A 360 -0.29 33.15 -10.96
C ASP A 360 -1.28 33.00 -9.78
N TYR A 361 -1.06 31.97 -8.97
CA TYR A 361 -1.94 31.62 -7.86
C TYR A 361 -1.15 31.17 -6.62
N ASP A 362 -1.77 31.29 -5.46
CA ASP A 362 -1.23 30.94 -4.15
C ASP A 362 -2.24 30.05 -3.37
N GLU A 363 -2.05 29.91 -2.06
CA GLU A 363 -2.92 29.12 -1.20
C GLU A 363 -4.38 29.61 -1.13
N LYS A 364 -4.66 30.84 -1.59
CA LYS A 364 -6.03 31.37 -1.69
C LYS A 364 -6.86 30.64 -2.75
N ALA A 365 -6.24 29.92 -3.67
CA ALA A 365 -6.94 29.04 -4.59
C ALA A 365 -7.69 27.92 -3.83
N ASP A 366 -7.05 27.30 -2.84
CA ASP A 366 -7.69 26.28 -1.98
C ASP A 366 -8.86 26.88 -1.20
N MET A 367 -8.76 28.14 -0.80
CA MET A 367 -9.84 28.83 -0.07
C MET A 367 -11.07 29.05 -0.95
N TYR A 368 -10.90 29.27 -2.27
CA TYR A 368 -12.02 29.28 -3.20
C TYR A 368 -12.68 27.90 -3.28
N SER A 369 -11.87 26.85 -3.47
CA SER A 369 -12.35 25.46 -3.52
C SER A 369 -13.07 25.06 -2.23
N PHE A 370 -12.60 25.51 -1.07
CA PHE A 370 -13.30 25.33 0.21
C PHE A 370 -14.69 25.98 0.20
N GLY A 371 -14.83 27.19 -0.36
CA GLY A 371 -16.13 27.83 -0.55
C GLY A 371 -17.08 27.04 -1.45
N VAL A 372 -16.56 26.34 -2.46
CA VAL A 372 -17.36 25.42 -3.29
C VAL A 372 -17.79 24.19 -2.49
N VAL A 373 -16.91 23.60 -1.68
CA VAL A 373 -17.27 22.47 -0.79
C VAL A 373 -18.33 22.86 0.26
N LEU A 374 -18.32 24.11 0.76
CA LEU A 374 -19.39 24.60 1.63
C LEU A 374 -20.76 24.61 0.93
N SER A 375 -20.80 24.89 -0.38
CA SER A 375 -22.03 24.79 -1.17
C SER A 375 -22.52 23.36 -1.25
N GLU A 376 -21.62 22.40 -1.52
CA GLU A 376 -21.99 20.98 -1.57
C GLU A 376 -22.51 20.47 -0.22
N LEU A 377 -21.84 20.86 0.88
CA LEU A 377 -22.31 20.57 2.23
C LEU A 377 -23.71 21.15 2.46
N ASP A 378 -24.02 22.32 1.93
CA ASP A 378 -25.32 22.93 2.12
C ASP A 378 -26.43 22.27 1.26
N THR A 379 -26.15 22.04 -0.02
CA THR A 379 -27.12 21.55 -1.00
C THR A 379 -27.24 20.02 -1.04
N ASP A 380 -26.31 19.30 -0.40
CA ASP A 380 -26.18 17.83 -0.46
C ASP A 380 -26.04 17.31 -1.92
N ASP A 381 -25.51 18.14 -2.81
CA ASP A 381 -25.45 17.89 -4.27
C ASP A 381 -24.17 18.46 -4.88
N PHE A 382 -23.86 18.04 -6.10
CA PHE A 382 -22.74 18.55 -6.88
C PHE A 382 -22.84 20.08 -7.09
N PRO A 383 -21.70 20.79 -7.16
CA PRO A 383 -21.73 22.23 -7.35
C PRO A 383 -22.29 22.59 -8.73
N TYR A 384 -23.01 23.71 -8.81
CA TYR A 384 -23.62 24.25 -10.03
C TYR A 384 -24.73 23.38 -10.68
N THR A 385 -25.19 22.28 -10.07
CA THR A 385 -26.29 21.47 -10.63
C THR A 385 -27.63 22.21 -10.67
N ASN A 386 -27.83 23.13 -9.72
CA ASN A 386 -29.07 23.89 -9.57
C ASN A 386 -29.05 25.26 -10.28
N THR A 387 -27.99 25.58 -11.04
CA THR A 387 -27.94 26.83 -11.83
C THR A 387 -28.78 26.68 -13.08
N THR A 388 -30.07 26.99 -12.97
CA THR A 388 -30.95 27.15 -14.12
C THR A 388 -30.80 28.56 -14.68
N ASN A 389 -30.28 28.69 -15.90
CA ASN A 389 -30.55 29.91 -16.68
C ASN A 389 -31.97 29.78 -17.27
N GLN A 390 -32.94 30.47 -16.67
CA GLN A 390 -34.17 30.79 -17.41
C GLN A 390 -33.81 31.78 -18.52
N PRO A 391 -34.19 31.60 -19.80
CA PRO A 391 -34.85 30.49 -20.48
C PRO A 391 -33.91 29.83 -21.53
N GLY A 392 -32.93 29.03 -21.10
CA GLY A 392 -31.87 28.50 -22.00
C GLY A 392 -31.56 27.01 -21.90
N GLY A 393 -32.07 26.31 -20.87
CA GLY A 393 -31.72 24.90 -20.62
C GLY A 393 -30.55 24.75 -19.63
N VAL A 394 -30.07 23.51 -19.50
CA VAL A 394 -28.93 23.15 -18.63
C VAL A 394 -27.65 23.67 -19.27
N LEU A 395 -26.89 24.50 -18.55
CA LEU A 395 -25.60 25.02 -19.01
C LEU A 395 -24.59 23.87 -19.15
N GLN A 396 -23.77 23.92 -20.20
CA GLN A 396 -22.68 22.96 -20.33
C GLN A 396 -21.52 23.31 -19.37
N GLU A 397 -20.73 22.31 -18.99
CA GLU A 397 -19.57 22.48 -18.08
C GLU A 397 -18.64 23.62 -18.54
N GLY A 398 -18.29 23.66 -19.83
CA GLY A 398 -17.42 24.72 -20.37
C GLY A 398 -18.01 26.13 -20.23
N GLU A 399 -19.32 26.29 -20.35
CA GLU A 399 -20.00 27.58 -20.18
C GLU A 399 -19.96 28.03 -18.73
N ILE A 400 -20.23 27.10 -17.79
CA ILE A 400 -20.15 27.35 -16.35
C ILE A 400 -18.74 27.81 -15.97
N LEU A 401 -17.71 27.08 -16.42
CA LEU A 401 -16.32 27.42 -16.10
C LEU A 401 -15.91 28.79 -16.66
N GLN A 402 -16.39 29.15 -17.85
CA GLN A 402 -16.13 30.47 -18.42
C GLN A 402 -16.79 31.59 -17.60
N LEU A 403 -18.04 31.39 -17.17
CA LEU A 403 -18.75 32.35 -16.31
C LEU A 403 -18.07 32.49 -14.95
N VAL A 404 -17.57 31.39 -14.37
CA VAL A 404 -16.78 31.41 -13.12
C VAL A 404 -15.46 32.16 -13.32
N ALA A 405 -14.73 31.89 -14.41
CA ALA A 405 -13.49 32.59 -14.75
C ALA A 405 -13.70 34.12 -14.86
N ASN A 406 -14.82 34.54 -15.44
CA ASN A 406 -15.21 35.96 -15.57
C ASN A 406 -15.77 36.57 -14.27
N GLY A 407 -16.01 35.76 -13.23
CA GLY A 407 -16.62 36.22 -11.97
C GLY A 407 -18.12 36.47 -12.06
N GLU A 408 -18.77 35.95 -13.10
CA GLU A 408 -20.20 36.11 -13.39
C GLU A 408 -21.05 35.02 -12.74
N MET A 409 -20.42 33.92 -12.31
CA MET A 409 -21.11 32.79 -11.67
C MET A 409 -20.37 32.33 -10.40
N ARG A 410 -21.17 31.92 -9.41
CA ARG A 410 -20.74 31.31 -8.15
C ARG A 410 -21.72 30.17 -7.81
N PRO A 411 -21.30 29.17 -7.03
CA PRO A 411 -22.19 28.09 -6.64
C PRO A 411 -23.31 28.62 -5.74
N THR A 412 -24.45 27.93 -5.76
CA THR A 412 -25.67 28.31 -5.04
C THR A 412 -25.75 27.67 -3.66
N PHE A 413 -26.54 28.26 -2.77
CA PHE A 413 -26.85 27.75 -1.44
C PHE A 413 -28.36 27.65 -1.28
N THR A 414 -28.81 26.74 -0.42
CA THR A 414 -30.21 26.61 -0.03
C THR A 414 -30.66 27.83 0.79
N PRO A 415 -31.96 28.18 0.76
CA PRO A 415 -32.51 29.21 1.64
C PRO A 415 -32.33 28.93 3.14
N GLU A 416 -32.14 27.66 3.51
CA GLU A 416 -31.97 27.18 4.88
C GLU A 416 -30.52 27.24 5.39
N CYS A 417 -29.57 27.62 4.52
CA CYS A 417 -28.16 27.76 4.90
C CYS A 417 -28.00 28.76 6.07
N PRO A 418 -27.31 28.39 7.17
CA PRO A 418 -27.05 29.31 8.25
C PRO A 418 -26.32 30.57 7.77
N SER A 419 -26.79 31.75 8.18
CA SER A 419 -26.28 33.02 7.64
C SER A 419 -24.77 33.23 7.85
N SER A 420 -24.21 32.71 8.95
CA SER A 420 -22.77 32.75 9.22
C SER A 420 -21.97 31.89 8.22
N ILE A 421 -22.48 30.71 7.88
CA ILE A 421 -21.87 29.81 6.89
C ILE A 421 -21.98 30.40 5.48
N LEU A 422 -23.15 30.94 5.12
CA LEU A 422 -23.34 31.58 3.82
C LEU A 422 -22.39 32.78 3.65
N GLN A 423 -22.24 33.60 4.69
CA GLN A 423 -21.31 34.72 4.71
C GLN A 423 -19.86 34.25 4.55
N LEU A 424 -19.46 33.21 5.28
CA LEU A 424 -18.13 32.61 5.15
C LEU A 424 -17.88 32.11 3.73
N ALA A 425 -18.83 31.37 3.15
CA ALA A 425 -18.72 30.88 1.78
C ALA A 425 -18.60 32.04 0.78
N HIS A 426 -19.35 33.13 0.95
CA HIS A 426 -19.23 34.31 0.11
C HIS A 426 -17.86 35.01 0.20
N TRP A 427 -17.20 34.99 1.37
CA TRP A 427 -15.83 35.48 1.51
C TRP A 427 -14.82 34.56 0.82
N CYS A 428 -14.96 33.25 0.97
CA CYS A 428 -14.14 32.25 0.28
C CYS A 428 -14.28 32.32 -1.26
N LEU A 429 -15.50 32.55 -1.76
CA LEU A 429 -15.83 32.59 -3.20
C LEU A 429 -15.58 33.96 -3.85
N GLN A 430 -14.80 34.85 -3.23
CA GLN A 430 -14.46 36.13 -3.87
C GLN A 430 -13.62 35.90 -5.13
N TRP A 431 -13.93 36.65 -6.20
CA TRP A 431 -13.23 36.51 -7.47
C TRP A 431 -11.74 36.89 -7.34
N LYS A 432 -11.44 37.96 -6.61
CA LYS A 432 -10.07 38.38 -6.29
C LYS A 432 -9.48 37.55 -5.14
N PRO A 433 -8.34 36.86 -5.32
CA PRO A 433 -7.72 36.03 -4.28
C PRO A 433 -7.42 36.78 -2.97
N GLU A 434 -6.96 38.03 -3.07
CA GLU A 434 -6.60 38.87 -1.92
C GLU A 434 -7.79 39.21 -1.00
N ASN A 435 -9.03 39.08 -1.50
CA ASN A 435 -10.24 39.31 -0.73
C ASN A 435 -10.75 38.05 -0.01
N ARG A 436 -10.10 36.90 -0.23
CA ARG A 436 -10.46 35.64 0.44
C ARG A 436 -9.77 35.57 1.79
N PRO A 437 -10.42 35.03 2.83
CA PRO A 437 -9.78 34.78 4.11
C PRO A 437 -8.68 33.73 3.96
N SER A 438 -7.67 33.77 4.82
CA SER A 438 -6.76 32.65 5.04
C SER A 438 -7.47 31.50 5.78
N ALA A 439 -6.95 30.28 5.67
CA ALA A 439 -7.48 29.14 6.42
C ALA A 439 -7.49 29.41 7.94
N ALA A 440 -6.49 30.13 8.45
CA ALA A 440 -6.38 30.46 9.87
C ALA A 440 -7.52 31.40 10.32
N GLU A 441 -7.85 32.42 9.51
CA GLU A 441 -8.99 33.30 9.77
C GLU A 441 -10.31 32.53 9.74
N VAL A 442 -10.47 31.59 8.81
CA VAL A 442 -11.66 30.71 8.75
C VAL A 442 -11.81 29.88 10.02
N VAL A 443 -10.74 29.24 10.51
CA VAL A 443 -10.80 28.45 11.75
C VAL A 443 -11.18 29.31 12.96
N GLN A 444 -10.76 30.58 13.01
CA GLN A 444 -11.18 31.50 14.08
C GLN A 444 -12.67 31.82 14.04
N LEU A 445 -13.26 31.94 12.84
CA LEU A 445 -14.69 32.19 12.66
C LEU A 445 -15.57 31.01 13.10
N PHE A 446 -15.04 29.79 13.14
CA PHE A 446 -15.74 28.62 13.70
C PHE A 446 -15.64 28.53 15.23
N LYS A 447 -14.69 29.24 15.84
CA LYS A 447 -14.42 29.21 17.30
C LYS A 447 -15.07 30.36 18.06
N GLY A 448 -15.44 31.45 17.37
CA GLY A 448 -16.22 32.56 17.89
C GLY A 448 -17.70 32.39 17.58
#